data_AF-A0A3D1RSZ5-F1
#
_entry.id   AF-A0A3D1RSZ5-F1
#
_cell.length_a   1.000
_cell.length_b   1.000
_cell.length_c   1.000
_cell.angle_alpha   90.00
_cell.angle_beta   90.00
_cell.angle_gamma   90.00
#
_symmetry.space_group_name_H-M   'P 1'
#
loop_
_entity.id
_entity.type
_entity.pdbx_description
1 polymer ?
#
loop_
_entity_poly.entity_id
_entity_poly.type
_entity_poly.pdbx_seq_one_letter_code
_entity_poly.pdbx_strand_id
1 'polypeptide(L)'
;MPHIQLNSNILGANDLLARQNKKLFQDHKLLAVNLMSSPGSGKTTILERTIELMNDGLKLGVVEGDLYTDQDAQRIEKKGVQVIQINTEGACHLDAGMVGKALQELSVDDL
;
A
#
# COMPACT_ATOMS: atom_id res chain seq x y z
N MET A 1 -2.90 -28.35 27.27
CA MET A 1 -2.87 -26.87 27.33
C MET A 1 -1.61 -26.40 26.60
N PRO A 2 -1.60 -25.29 25.83
CA PRO A 2 -2.63 -24.26 25.69
C PRO A 2 -3.25 -24.21 24.28
N HIS A 3 -4.52 -23.79 24.21
CA HIS A 3 -5.12 -23.33 22.96
C HIS A 3 -4.77 -21.84 22.86
N ILE A 4 -3.86 -21.49 21.96
CA ILE A 4 -3.34 -20.13 21.86
C ILE A 4 -4.44 -19.24 21.25
N GLN A 5 -5.05 -18.37 22.07
CA GLN A 5 -5.99 -17.32 21.62
C GLN A 5 -5.25 -16.14 20.96
N LEU A 6 -4.23 -16.41 20.13
CA LEU A 6 -3.42 -15.35 19.51
C LEU A 6 -4.18 -14.64 18.39
N ASN A 7 -4.97 -15.40 17.61
CA ASN A 7 -5.54 -14.89 16.36
C ASN A 7 -6.57 -13.77 16.57
N SER A 8 -7.39 -13.84 17.62
CA SER A 8 -8.44 -12.86 17.88
C SER A 8 -7.90 -11.48 18.29
N ASN A 9 -6.82 -11.44 19.08
CA ASN A 9 -6.23 -10.19 19.55
C ASN A 9 -5.42 -9.47 18.47
N ILE A 10 -4.73 -10.21 17.60
CA ILE A 10 -3.96 -9.64 16.48
C ILE A 10 -4.89 -9.07 15.40
N LEU A 11 -5.97 -9.79 15.05
CA LEU A 11 -7.00 -9.29 14.13
C LEU A 11 -7.64 -8.00 14.66
N GLY A 12 -7.97 -7.96 15.95
CA GLY A 12 -8.51 -6.76 16.58
C GLY A 12 -7.57 -5.55 16.51
N ALA A 13 -6.27 -5.77 16.69
CA ALA A 13 -5.26 -4.71 16.57
C ALA A 13 -5.10 -4.21 15.12
N ASN A 14 -5.03 -5.13 14.14
CA ASN A 14 -4.94 -4.76 12.74
C ASN A 14 -6.20 -4.01 12.27
N ASP A 15 -7.39 -4.45 12.69
CA ASP A 15 -8.65 -3.78 12.35
C ASP A 15 -8.77 -2.37 12.95
N LEU A 16 -8.14 -2.14 14.11
CA LEU A 16 -8.06 -0.80 14.70
C LEU A 16 -7.18 0.11 13.83
N LEU A 17 -5.98 -0.36 13.43
CA LEU A 17 -5.08 0.38 12.56
C LEU A 17 -5.69 0.60 11.17
N ALA A 18 -6.38 -0.39 10.61
CA ALA A 18 -7.07 -0.27 9.32
C ALA A 18 -8.17 0.81 9.38
N ARG A 19 -8.89 0.91 10.50
CA ARG A 19 -9.87 1.98 10.72
C ARG A 19 -9.22 3.36 10.81
N GLN A 20 -8.03 3.47 11.42
CA GLN A 20 -7.27 4.72 11.45
C GLN A 20 -6.82 5.14 10.04
N ASN A 21 -6.25 4.22 9.26
CA ASN A 21 -5.87 4.48 7.86
C ASN A 21 -7.09 4.90 7.03
N LYS A 22 -8.22 4.21 7.19
CA LYS A 22 -9.46 4.56 6.50
C LYS A 22 -9.95 5.97 6.86
N LYS A 23 -9.85 6.35 8.12
CA LYS A 23 -10.18 7.71 8.55
C LYS A 23 -9.26 8.74 7.90
N LEU A 24 -7.95 8.47 7.84
CA LEU A 24 -6.98 9.33 7.17
C LEU A 24 -7.37 9.55 5.69
N PHE A 25 -7.66 8.47 4.95
CA PHE A 25 -8.10 8.57 3.55
C PHE A 25 -9.37 9.41 3.41
N GLN A 26 -10.35 9.22 4.29
CA GLN A 26 -11.61 9.97 4.28
C GLN A 26 -11.39 11.46 4.56
N ASP A 27 -10.58 11.78 5.57
CA ASP A 27 -10.31 13.16 5.99
C ASP A 27 -9.59 13.94 4.85
N HIS A 28 -8.75 13.26 4.05
CA HIS A 28 -8.04 13.82 2.88
C HIS A 28 -8.78 13.61 1.54
N LYS A 29 -9.98 13.01 1.56
CA LYS A 29 -10.79 12.70 0.35
C LYS A 29 -10.06 11.81 -0.67
N LEU A 30 -9.20 10.92 -0.20
CA LEU A 30 -8.43 9.99 -1.02
C LEU A 30 -9.23 8.71 -1.31
N LEU A 31 -9.16 8.25 -2.55
CA LEU A 31 -9.57 6.89 -2.93
C LEU A 31 -8.37 5.95 -2.78
N ALA A 32 -8.41 5.10 -1.76
CA ALA A 32 -7.41 4.04 -1.58
C ALA A 32 -7.86 2.75 -2.28
N VAL A 33 -6.99 2.20 -3.15
CA VAL A 33 -7.24 0.94 -3.87
C VAL A 33 -6.18 -0.07 -3.47
N ASN A 34 -6.60 -1.22 -2.94
CA ASN A 34 -5.72 -2.35 -2.68
C ASN A 34 -5.73 -3.31 -3.88
N LEU A 35 -4.58 -3.46 -4.54
CA LEU A 35 -4.41 -4.34 -5.70
C LEU A 35 -3.61 -5.58 -5.32
N MET A 36 -4.32 -6.71 -5.12
CA MET A 36 -3.74 -8.01 -4.80
C MET A 36 -3.75 -8.93 -6.03
N SER A 37 -2.68 -9.68 -6.23
CA SER A 37 -2.59 -10.69 -7.29
C SER A 37 -1.54 -11.75 -6.95
N SER A 38 -1.49 -12.83 -7.74
CA SER A 38 -0.34 -13.73 -7.73
C SER A 38 0.91 -13.05 -8.30
N PRO A 39 2.13 -13.54 -7.98
CA PRO A 39 3.35 -13.09 -8.62
C PRO A 39 3.27 -13.24 -10.15
N GLY A 40 3.76 -12.24 -10.90
CA GLY A 40 3.79 -12.28 -12.37
C GLY A 40 2.45 -12.04 -13.08
N SER A 41 1.35 -11.77 -12.36
CA SER A 41 0.04 -11.51 -12.98
C SER A 41 -0.11 -10.14 -13.67
N GLY A 42 0.95 -9.32 -13.68
CA GLY A 42 0.96 -8.03 -14.37
C GLY A 42 0.48 -6.83 -13.54
N LYS A 43 0.44 -6.93 -12.20
CA LYS A 43 0.11 -5.83 -11.28
C LYS A 43 0.85 -4.54 -11.63
N THR A 44 2.16 -4.61 -11.77
CA THR A 44 3.03 -3.46 -12.07
C THR A 44 2.68 -2.85 -13.42
N THR A 45 2.45 -3.67 -14.45
CA THR A 45 2.06 -3.20 -15.79
C THR A 45 0.72 -2.46 -15.77
N ILE A 46 -0.27 -2.95 -15.01
CA ILE A 46 -1.57 -2.28 -14.85
C ILE A 46 -1.39 -0.93 -14.16
N LEU A 47 -0.57 -0.87 -13.09
CA LEU A 47 -0.27 0.37 -12.38
C LEU A 47 0.41 1.40 -13.29
N GLU A 48 1.48 1.00 -14.00
CA GLU A 48 2.18 1.85 -14.96
C GLU A 48 1.24 2.47 -15.99
N ARG A 49 0.36 1.65 -16.60
CA ARG A 49 -0.62 2.12 -17.59
C ARG A 49 -1.71 3.00 -16.98
N THR A 50 -2.15 2.71 -15.76
CA THR A 50 -3.15 3.52 -15.06
C THR A 50 -2.60 4.91 -14.80
N ILE A 51 -1.35 5.02 -14.33
CA ILE A 51 -0.68 6.30 -14.09
C ILE A 51 -0.55 7.09 -15.40
N GLU A 52 -0.09 6.45 -16.47
CA GLU A 52 0.01 7.10 -17.80
C GLU A 52 -1.33 7.67 -18.29
N LEU A 53 -2.43 6.95 -18.07
CA LEU A 53 -3.77 7.37 -18.50
C LEU A 53 -4.39 8.46 -17.61
N MET A 54 -3.92 8.61 -16.37
CA MET A 54 -4.48 9.54 -15.38
C MET A 54 -3.69 10.86 -15.25
N ASN A 55 -2.59 11.01 -16.00
CA ASN A 55 -1.63 12.10 -15.87
C ASN A 55 -2.22 13.51 -16.16
N ASP A 56 -3.43 13.58 -16.71
CA ASP A 56 -4.10 14.83 -17.11
C ASP A 56 -5.08 15.40 -16.05
N GLY A 57 -5.14 14.85 -14.82
CA GLY A 57 -6.00 15.47 -13.80
C GLY A 57 -6.08 14.84 -12.41
N LEU A 58 -5.47 13.68 -12.16
CA LEU A 58 -5.47 13.04 -10.85
C LEU A 58 -4.04 12.88 -10.33
N LYS A 59 -3.81 13.31 -9.09
CA LYS A 59 -2.58 13.00 -8.38
C LYS A 59 -2.67 11.59 -7.83
N LEU A 60 -1.55 10.86 -7.93
CA LEU A 60 -1.46 9.46 -7.58
C LEU A 60 -0.23 9.24 -6.71
N GLY A 61 -0.41 8.46 -5.65
CA GLY A 61 0.66 7.90 -4.85
C GLY A 61 0.54 6.38 -4.82
N VAL A 62 1.68 5.69 -4.78
CA VAL A 62 1.71 4.22 -4.74
C VAL A 62 2.46 3.75 -3.51
N VAL A 63 1.87 2.79 -2.80
CA VAL A 63 2.56 2.00 -1.78
C VAL A 63 2.83 0.63 -2.38
N GLU A 64 4.09 0.29 -2.56
CA GLU A 64 4.56 -0.97 -3.15
C GLU A 64 5.00 -1.90 -2.03
N GLY A 65 4.59 -3.18 -2.07
CA GLY A 65 5.02 -4.18 -1.11
C GLY A 65 5.71 -5.34 -1.82
N ASP A 66 7.01 -5.49 -1.61
CA ASP A 66 7.83 -6.58 -2.12
C ASP A 66 8.64 -7.21 -0.98
N LEU A 67 9.09 -8.44 -1.17
CA LEU A 67 9.87 -9.22 -0.22
C LEU A 67 11.33 -8.80 -0.18
N TYR A 68 11.92 -8.46 -1.34
CA TYR A 68 13.38 -8.32 -1.42
C TYR A 68 13.88 -7.22 -2.36
N THR A 69 13.11 -6.79 -3.36
CA THR A 69 13.61 -5.87 -4.39
C THR A 69 12.78 -4.60 -4.46
N ASP A 70 13.39 -3.53 -4.96
CA ASP A 70 12.75 -2.24 -5.22
C ASP A 70 12.46 -2.05 -6.73
N GLN A 71 12.54 -3.13 -7.52
CA GLN A 71 12.44 -3.06 -8.99
C GLN A 71 11.08 -2.54 -9.44
N ASP A 72 10.00 -2.99 -8.79
CA ASP A 72 8.65 -2.54 -9.10
C ASP A 72 8.45 -1.06 -8.68
N ALA A 73 8.95 -0.64 -7.51
CA ALA A 73 8.89 0.77 -7.12
C ALA A 73 9.66 1.67 -8.09
N GLN A 74 10.91 1.36 -8.43
CA GLN A 74 11.70 2.16 -9.37
C GLN A 74 11.04 2.28 -10.75
N ARG A 75 10.36 1.22 -11.21
CA ARG A 75 9.61 1.25 -12.48
C ARG A 75 8.43 2.21 -12.42
N ILE A 76 7.71 2.21 -11.31
CA ILE A 76 6.55 3.07 -11.08
C ILE A 76 6.98 4.53 -10.85
N GLU A 77 8.04 4.78 -10.09
CA GLU A 77 8.58 6.14 -9.86
C GLU A 77 8.96 6.85 -11.17
N LYS A 78 9.50 6.10 -12.15
CA LYS A 78 9.82 6.64 -13.48
C LYS A 78 8.59 7.17 -14.24
N LYS A 79 7.37 6.90 -13.77
CA LYS A 79 6.13 7.48 -14.30
C LYS A 79 5.79 8.84 -13.68
N GLY A 80 6.59 9.33 -12.73
CA GLY A 80 6.43 10.68 -12.15
C GLY A 80 5.47 10.75 -10.96
N VAL A 81 5.16 9.62 -10.33
CA VAL A 81 4.33 9.56 -9.12
C VAL A 81 5.17 9.27 -7.88
N GLN A 82 4.68 9.68 -6.71
CA GLN A 82 5.31 9.33 -5.44
C GLN A 82 5.11 7.84 -5.17
N VAL A 83 6.19 7.13 -4.84
CA VAL A 83 6.14 5.71 -4.49
C VAL A 83 6.83 5.50 -3.15
N ILE A 84 6.20 4.75 -2.25
CA ILE A 84 6.80 4.29 -1.01
C ILE A 84 6.92 2.77 -1.06
N GLN A 85 8.16 2.28 -1.02
CA GLN A 85 8.47 0.86 -0.96
C GLN A 85 8.36 0.35 0.48
N ILE A 86 7.60 -0.72 0.68
CA ILE A 86 7.59 -1.50 1.91
C ILE A 86 8.37 -2.79 1.63
N ASN A 87 9.46 -2.98 2.38
CA ASN A 87 10.09 -4.28 2.47
C ASN A 87 9.36 -5.11 3.54
N THR A 88 8.78 -6.23 3.12
CA THR A 88 7.97 -7.08 3.99
C THR A 88 8.79 -8.02 4.87
N GLU A 89 10.12 -8.06 4.71
CA GLU A 89 11.08 -8.84 5.52
C GLU A 89 10.67 -10.32 5.72
N GLY A 90 10.07 -10.92 4.68
CA GLY A 90 9.61 -12.31 4.70
C GLY A 90 8.12 -12.51 5.00
N ALA A 91 7.36 -11.44 5.29
CA ALA A 91 5.90 -11.51 5.35
C ALA A 91 5.31 -11.64 3.93
N CYS A 92 4.29 -12.49 3.77
CA CYS A 92 3.63 -12.72 2.48
C CYS A 92 2.47 -11.74 2.19
N HIS A 93 2.26 -10.76 3.06
CA HIS A 93 1.18 -9.78 2.96
C HIS A 93 1.56 -8.45 3.59
N LEU A 94 0.81 -7.39 3.24
CA LEU A 94 0.84 -6.10 3.91
C LEU A 94 -0.24 -6.06 5.00
N ASP A 95 0.11 -5.56 6.17
CA ASP A 95 -0.85 -5.26 7.24
C ASP A 95 -1.12 -3.74 7.34
N ALA A 96 -2.12 -3.36 8.14
CA ALA A 96 -2.51 -1.97 8.27
C ALA A 96 -1.46 -1.11 8.99
N GLY A 97 -0.60 -1.69 9.83
CA GLY A 97 0.51 -0.99 10.46
C GLY A 97 1.61 -0.63 9.46
N MET A 98 1.95 -1.56 8.57
CA MET A 98 2.88 -1.33 7.46
C MET A 98 2.39 -0.20 6.55
N VAL A 99 1.13 -0.28 6.12
CA VAL A 99 0.51 0.76 5.29
C VAL A 99 0.46 2.10 6.04
N GLY A 100 0.09 2.10 7.32
CA GLY A 100 0.02 3.32 8.12
C GLY A 100 1.36 4.06 8.23
N LYS A 101 2.48 3.33 8.32
CA LYS A 101 3.83 3.92 8.28
C LYS A 101 4.13 4.50 6.90
N ALA A 102 3.87 3.74 5.84
CA ALA A 102 4.08 4.23 4.48
C ALA A 102 3.26 5.50 4.16
N LEU A 103 2.06 5.63 4.71
CA LEU A 103 1.22 6.83 4.57
C LEU A 103 1.75 8.06 5.30
N GLN A 104 2.66 7.91 6.28
CA GLN A 104 3.33 9.05 6.93
C GLN A 104 4.48 9.58 6.05
N GLU A 105 5.05 8.72 5.22
CA GLU A 105 6.12 9.07 4.28
C GLU A 105 5.56 9.54 2.93
N LEU A 106 4.42 8.98 2.52
CA LEU A 106 3.62 9.45 1.41
C LEU A 106 3.05 10.81 1.80
N SER A 107 3.30 11.86 1.01
CA SER A 107 2.80 13.21 1.30
C SER A 107 1.31 13.26 0.96
N VAL A 108 0.47 12.67 1.81
CA VAL A 108 -0.98 12.51 1.55
C VAL A 108 -1.71 13.85 1.39
N ASP A 109 -1.18 14.93 1.97
CA ASP A 109 -1.67 16.30 1.76
C ASP A 109 -1.41 16.83 0.34
N ASP A 110 -0.39 16.30 -0.32
CA ASP A 110 0.01 16.68 -1.67
C ASP A 110 -0.67 15.84 -2.76
N LEU A 111 -1.49 14.84 -2.38
CA LEU A 111 -2.28 13.98 -3.27
C LEU A 111 -3.73 14.49 -3.39
#